data_AF-A0A6F9DV04-F1
#
_entry.id   AF-A0A6F9DV04-F1
#
_cell.length_a   1.000
_cell.length_b   1.000
_cell.length_c   1.000
_cell.angle_alpha   90.00
_cell.angle_beta   90.00
_cell.angle_gamma   90.00
#
_symmetry.space_group_name_H-M   'P 1'
#
loop_
_entity.id
_entity.type
_entity.pdbx_description
1 polymer ?
#
loop_
_entity_poly.entity_id
_entity_poly.type
_entity_poly.pdbx_seq_one_letter_code
_entity_poly.pdbx_strand_id
1 'polypeptide(L)'
;MVEAKQKKLLRHPLVVSLLNHKWRAYGRAVYYLNLWLYLMFMGFFNLYMLTMPPPYSIDSSNMTSSCVAIITEAQQTFGRCYDYKPMSFVAKYFIIVLAAISLIKEVNSKGLSYFQSFTNFLEVSLYILAILTVYSDTNSAGPNYYGVREDWQWQIGAVSVFLSWMVLIMFIRNLPTFGIYVLMFTEVLQTFLKFFIVFVLFILGFAFSFHCLLQNHHAFREWWNAVIKTSLMMIGEFQFEDVFLSEAETIETGAANHTITVSTVNYHAVSYILFVIFVVIMSIIIMNLLVGLAVDDIKGVQENAEIERLKMQVKLSLDVQYTLPLFIRRRVIRKYREIYPNEHRKSSTFIQWWHAVENLNASTISEALNPEKNEHDKMEKRVESLDGKVECLKEYVESLKEQIVTLDNRSRSMEGVMSAIASHFNIGGGQGDDDDKM
;
A
#
# COMPACT_ATOMS: atom_id res chain seq x y z
N MET A 1 -14.71 -13.07 -2.66
CA MET A 1 -13.42 -13.61 -2.17
C MET A 1 -12.61 -12.55 -1.42
N VAL A 2 -12.29 -11.41 -2.07
CA VAL A 2 -11.57 -10.29 -1.44
C VAL A 2 -12.36 -9.68 -0.28
N GLU A 3 -13.65 -9.36 -0.49
CA GLU A 3 -14.52 -8.81 0.55
C GLU A 3 -14.67 -9.74 1.76
N ALA A 4 -14.74 -11.05 1.51
CA ALA A 4 -14.82 -12.08 2.55
C ALA A 4 -13.46 -12.44 3.19
N LYS A 5 -12.36 -11.72 2.84
CA LYS A 5 -10.99 -11.94 3.34
C LYS A 5 -10.50 -13.40 3.29
N GLN A 6 -10.95 -14.17 2.29
CA GLN A 6 -10.64 -15.61 2.16
C GLN A 6 -9.23 -15.83 1.58
N LYS A 7 -8.20 -15.79 2.45
CA LYS A 7 -6.78 -15.89 2.08
C LYS A 7 -6.45 -17.15 1.25
N LYS A 8 -6.95 -18.31 1.69
CA LYS A 8 -6.69 -19.61 1.03
C LYS A 8 -7.22 -19.68 -0.40
N LEU A 9 -8.42 -19.14 -0.64
CA LEU A 9 -9.05 -19.12 -1.96
C LEU A 9 -8.35 -18.13 -2.92
N LEU A 10 -7.90 -16.98 -2.42
CA LEU A 10 -7.14 -16.00 -3.22
C LEU A 10 -5.78 -16.52 -3.66
N ARG A 11 -5.12 -17.32 -2.81
CA ARG A 11 -3.85 -18.00 -3.11
C ARG A 11 -4.01 -19.22 -4.01
N HIS A 12 -5.23 -19.66 -4.27
CA HIS A 12 -5.45 -20.84 -5.10
C HIS A 12 -4.84 -20.62 -6.49
N PRO A 13 -4.04 -21.56 -7.02
CA PRO A 13 -3.27 -21.36 -8.25
C PRO A 13 -4.15 -21.04 -9.47
N LEU A 14 -5.41 -21.51 -9.46
CA LEU A 14 -6.39 -21.14 -10.48
C LEU A 14 -6.73 -19.64 -10.47
N VAL A 15 -6.90 -19.03 -9.30
CA VAL A 15 -7.20 -17.59 -9.15
C VAL A 15 -6.00 -16.75 -9.54
N VAL A 16 -4.81 -17.14 -9.09
CA VAL A 16 -3.54 -16.51 -9.48
C VAL A 16 -3.32 -16.59 -10.99
N SER A 17 -3.52 -17.77 -11.59
CA SER A 17 -3.41 -17.98 -13.04
C SER A 17 -4.39 -17.12 -13.85
N LEU A 18 -5.63 -17.02 -13.37
CA LEU A 18 -6.67 -16.18 -13.98
C LEU A 18 -6.28 -14.70 -13.93
N LEU A 19 -5.81 -14.22 -12.78
CA LEU A 19 -5.39 -12.84 -12.59
C LEU A 19 -4.19 -12.50 -13.49
N ASN A 20 -3.20 -13.41 -13.55
CA ASN A 20 -2.04 -13.28 -14.42
C ASN A 20 -2.42 -13.27 -15.89
N HIS A 21 -3.40 -14.07 -16.29
CA HIS A 21 -3.93 -14.05 -17.65
C HIS A 21 -4.59 -12.70 -17.97
N LYS A 22 -5.50 -12.21 -17.13
CA LYS A 22 -6.17 -10.91 -17.32
C LYS A 22 -5.16 -9.76 -17.40
N TRP A 23 -4.19 -9.76 -16.49
CA TRP A 23 -3.13 -8.76 -16.46
C TRP A 23 -2.29 -8.79 -17.74
N ARG A 24 -1.84 -9.96 -18.20
CA ARG A 24 -1.05 -10.07 -19.43
C ARG A 24 -1.85 -9.76 -20.70
N ALA A 25 -3.12 -10.13 -20.74
CA ALA A 25 -3.91 -10.03 -21.97
C ALA A 25 -4.32 -8.59 -22.30
N TYR A 26 -4.67 -7.77 -21.30
CA TYR A 26 -5.07 -6.38 -21.52
C TYR A 26 -4.65 -5.43 -20.40
N GLY A 27 -4.69 -5.88 -19.14
CA GLY A 27 -4.51 -5.00 -17.98
C GLY A 27 -3.18 -4.25 -18.01
N ARG A 28 -2.10 -4.96 -18.36
CA ARG A 28 -0.75 -4.42 -18.47
C ARG A 28 -0.63 -3.35 -19.53
N ALA A 29 -1.11 -3.63 -20.75
CA ALA A 29 -0.98 -2.70 -21.87
C ALA A 29 -1.75 -1.41 -21.61
N VAL A 30 -2.99 -1.51 -21.12
CA VAL A 30 -3.83 -0.35 -20.79
C VAL A 30 -3.22 0.46 -19.64
N TYR A 31 -2.73 -0.21 -18.60
CA TYR A 31 -2.13 0.47 -17.45
C TYR A 31 -0.85 1.23 -17.85
N TYR A 32 0.10 0.59 -18.53
CA TYR A 32 1.35 1.26 -18.94
C TYR A 32 1.12 2.35 -19.99
N LEU A 33 0.15 2.19 -20.90
CA LEU A 33 -0.25 3.26 -21.80
C LEU A 33 -0.79 4.47 -21.02
N ASN A 34 -1.63 4.23 -20.00
CA ASN A 34 -2.17 5.30 -19.17
C ASN A 34 -1.05 6.01 -18.38
N LEU A 35 -0.17 5.23 -17.75
CA LEU A 35 0.99 5.76 -17.02
C LEU A 35 1.90 6.58 -17.94
N TRP A 36 2.12 6.11 -19.17
CA TRP A 36 2.95 6.82 -20.14
C TRP A 36 2.31 8.14 -20.59
N LEU A 37 0.99 8.15 -20.89
CA LEU A 37 0.26 9.37 -21.22
C LEU A 37 0.31 10.38 -20.08
N TYR A 38 0.16 9.90 -18.84
CA TYR A 38 0.29 10.73 -17.64
C TYR A 38 1.70 11.30 -17.47
N LEU A 39 2.74 10.47 -17.59
CA LEU A 39 4.14 10.90 -17.49
C LEU A 39 4.49 11.93 -18.58
N MET A 40 3.94 11.76 -19.78
CA MET A 40 4.10 12.71 -20.87
C MET A 40 3.46 14.06 -20.50
N PHE A 41 2.18 14.06 -20.08
CA PHE A 41 1.49 15.25 -19.60
C PHE A 41 2.27 15.94 -18.47
N MET A 42 2.66 15.19 -17.44
CA MET A 42 3.38 15.68 -16.27
C MET A 42 4.74 16.27 -16.67
N GLY A 43 5.51 15.60 -17.52
CA GLY A 43 6.80 16.06 -18.00
C GLY A 43 6.70 17.38 -18.77
N PHE A 44 5.74 17.48 -19.70
CA PHE A 44 5.49 18.73 -20.42
C PHE A 44 5.00 19.86 -19.51
N PHE A 45 4.12 19.56 -18.55
CA PHE A 45 3.61 20.56 -17.60
C PHE A 45 4.70 21.10 -16.67
N ASN A 46 5.53 20.22 -16.10
CA ASN A 46 6.65 20.62 -15.26
C ASN A 46 7.70 21.40 -16.07
N LEU A 47 8.03 20.95 -17.28
CA LEU A 47 8.94 21.67 -18.18
C LEU A 47 8.38 23.06 -18.54
N TYR A 48 7.08 23.16 -18.79
CA TYR A 48 6.41 24.42 -19.06
C TYR A 48 6.56 25.40 -17.87
N MET A 49 6.28 24.95 -16.64
CA MET A 49 6.41 25.79 -15.45
C MET A 49 7.86 26.22 -15.17
N LEU A 50 8.84 25.35 -15.42
CA LEU A 50 10.26 25.66 -15.18
C LEU A 50 10.88 26.58 -16.25
N THR A 51 10.31 26.60 -17.46
CA THR A 51 10.82 27.43 -18.56
C THR A 51 10.15 28.80 -18.65
N MET A 52 9.07 29.03 -17.90
CA MET A 52 8.40 30.32 -17.83
C MET A 52 8.98 31.20 -16.71
N PRO A 53 9.24 32.49 -16.97
CA PRO A 53 9.63 33.42 -15.92
C PRO A 53 8.45 33.69 -14.98
N PRO A 54 8.68 33.82 -13.66
CA PRO A 54 7.63 34.15 -12.72
C PRO A 54 7.13 35.60 -12.91
N PRO A 55 5.84 35.89 -12.68
CA PRO A 55 5.26 37.21 -12.96
C PRO A 55 5.88 38.35 -12.15
N TYR A 56 6.21 38.12 -10.88
CA TYR A 56 6.88 39.13 -10.04
C TYR A 56 8.31 39.50 -10.50
N SER A 57 8.90 38.71 -11.41
CA SER A 57 10.23 39.01 -11.95
C SER A 57 10.21 39.94 -13.15
N ILE A 58 9.03 40.19 -13.71
CA ILE A 58 8.81 40.89 -14.97
C ILE A 58 8.53 42.36 -14.70
N ASP A 59 9.18 43.24 -15.47
CA ASP A 59 8.83 44.65 -15.54
C ASP A 59 7.92 44.90 -16.76
N SER A 60 6.63 45.15 -16.49
CA SER A 60 5.63 45.43 -17.52
C SER A 60 5.78 46.82 -18.15
N SER A 61 6.58 47.72 -17.56
CA SER A 61 6.73 49.10 -18.02
C SER A 61 7.77 49.25 -19.16
N ASN A 62 8.74 48.34 -19.26
CA ASN A 62 9.79 48.33 -20.28
C ASN A 62 9.60 47.19 -21.30
N MET A 63 8.37 46.99 -21.80
CA MET A 63 8.08 45.98 -22.81
C MET A 63 8.33 46.50 -24.24
N THR A 64 9.16 45.79 -24.99
CA THR A 64 9.29 45.97 -26.45
C THR A 64 8.47 44.91 -27.19
N SER A 65 8.23 45.09 -28.49
CA SER A 65 7.41 44.20 -29.33
C SER A 65 7.88 42.73 -29.38
N SER A 66 9.11 42.45 -28.91
CA SER A 66 9.76 41.15 -29.08
C SER A 66 10.13 40.49 -27.76
N CYS A 67 10.32 41.24 -26.67
CA CYS A 67 10.77 40.66 -25.42
C CYS A 67 10.24 41.33 -24.15
N VAL A 68 10.21 40.52 -23.09
CA VAL A 68 9.81 40.91 -21.75
C VAL A 68 11.06 41.13 -20.89
N ALA A 69 11.16 42.31 -20.25
CA ALA A 69 12.28 42.65 -19.39
C ALA A 69 12.16 41.97 -18.01
N ILE A 70 13.27 41.40 -17.52
CA ILE A 70 13.34 40.75 -16.19
C ILE A 70 14.24 41.59 -15.29
N ILE A 71 13.70 42.05 -14.16
CA ILE A 71 14.34 43.03 -13.25
C ILE A 71 14.87 42.44 -11.94
N THR A 72 14.60 41.16 -11.67
CA THR A 72 15.02 40.49 -10.44
C THR A 72 16.25 39.60 -10.66
N GLU A 73 16.73 38.92 -9.61
CA GLU A 73 17.80 37.91 -9.68
C GLU A 73 17.51 36.78 -10.70
N ALA A 74 16.23 36.60 -11.08
CA ALA A 74 15.80 35.71 -12.16
C ALA A 74 16.49 36.01 -13.52
N GLN A 75 17.09 37.20 -13.68
CA GLN A 75 17.90 37.58 -14.83
C GLN A 75 19.06 36.59 -15.09
N GLN A 76 19.60 35.93 -14.06
CA GLN A 76 20.68 34.94 -14.22
C GLN A 76 20.21 33.70 -15.00
N THR A 77 18.94 33.32 -14.84
CA THR A 77 18.35 32.11 -15.44
C THR A 77 17.69 32.38 -16.78
N PHE A 78 16.98 33.51 -16.90
CA PHE A 78 16.14 33.82 -18.06
C PHE A 78 16.72 34.90 -18.99
N GLY A 79 17.84 35.53 -18.60
CA GLY A 79 18.40 36.68 -19.29
C GLY A 79 17.65 37.98 -18.97
N ARG A 80 18.16 39.11 -19.47
CA ARG A 80 17.51 40.44 -19.29
C ARG A 80 16.22 40.61 -20.09
N CYS A 81 16.12 39.91 -21.20
CA CYS A 81 15.10 40.07 -22.23
C CYS A 81 14.69 38.64 -22.59
N TYR A 82 13.52 38.24 -22.10
CA TYR A 82 12.97 36.91 -22.31
C TYR A 82 12.06 36.93 -23.53
N ASP A 83 12.49 36.22 -24.58
CA ASP A 83 11.69 35.98 -25.77
C ASP A 83 10.82 34.75 -25.56
N TYR A 84 9.53 34.87 -25.91
CA TYR A 84 8.61 33.74 -25.82
C TYR A 84 9.02 32.65 -26.82
N LYS A 85 9.63 31.57 -26.29
CA LYS A 85 10.12 30.47 -27.14
C LYS A 85 8.93 29.76 -27.82
N PRO A 86 9.04 29.44 -29.13
CA PRO A 86 7.98 28.73 -29.85
C PRO A 86 7.68 27.35 -29.23
N MET A 87 8.69 26.71 -28.62
CA MET A 87 8.53 25.45 -27.90
C MET A 87 7.50 25.56 -26.77
N SER A 88 7.46 26.68 -26.06
CA SER A 88 6.53 26.89 -24.96
C SER A 88 5.09 27.15 -25.44
N PHE A 89 4.94 27.74 -26.63
CA PHE A 89 3.64 27.82 -27.32
C PHE A 89 3.09 26.42 -27.60
N VAL A 90 3.90 25.57 -28.21
CA VAL A 90 3.52 24.19 -28.57
C VAL A 90 3.19 23.38 -27.32
N ALA A 91 4.02 23.49 -26.27
CA ALA A 91 3.80 22.82 -25.00
C ALA A 91 2.45 23.18 -24.37
N LYS A 92 2.04 24.46 -24.43
CA LYS A 92 0.73 24.92 -23.92
C LYS A 92 -0.44 24.16 -24.57
N TYR A 93 -0.50 24.11 -25.90
CA TYR A 93 -1.59 23.41 -26.60
C TYR A 93 -1.54 21.90 -26.35
N PHE A 94 -0.33 21.35 -26.29
CA PHE A 94 -0.14 19.94 -26.02
C PHE A 94 -0.66 19.55 -24.62
N ILE A 95 -0.36 20.35 -23.59
CA ILE A 95 -0.86 20.15 -22.22
C ILE A 95 -2.40 20.21 -22.20
N ILE A 96 -2.99 21.22 -22.84
CA ILE A 96 -4.46 21.37 -22.90
C ILE A 96 -5.11 20.16 -23.57
N VAL A 97 -4.58 19.71 -24.72
CA VAL A 97 -5.11 18.57 -25.46
C VAL A 97 -5.00 17.28 -24.65
N LEU A 98 -3.85 17.02 -24.01
CA LEU A 98 -3.67 15.83 -23.17
C LEU A 98 -4.55 15.84 -21.93
N ALA A 99 -4.67 16.98 -21.26
CA ALA A 99 -5.55 17.15 -20.10
C ALA A 99 -7.02 16.93 -20.50
N ALA A 100 -7.46 17.51 -21.63
CA ALA A 100 -8.82 17.34 -22.13
C ALA A 100 -9.12 15.88 -22.51
N ILE A 101 -8.20 15.19 -23.21
CA ILE A 101 -8.36 13.77 -23.55
C ILE A 101 -8.48 12.92 -22.28
N SER A 102 -7.66 13.19 -21.26
CA SER A 102 -7.65 12.46 -19.99
C SER A 102 -8.95 12.68 -19.21
N LEU A 103 -9.42 13.92 -19.13
CA LEU A 103 -10.71 14.26 -18.52
C LEU A 103 -11.90 13.59 -19.24
N ILE A 104 -11.94 13.67 -20.58
CA ILE A 104 -13.02 13.05 -21.38
C ILE A 104 -13.05 11.54 -21.18
N LYS A 105 -11.89 10.89 -21.18
CA LYS A 105 -11.76 9.45 -20.90
C LYS A 105 -12.35 9.07 -19.53
N GLU A 106 -12.05 9.86 -18.51
CA GLU A 106 -12.48 9.58 -17.13
C GLU A 106 -13.98 9.76 -16.95
N VAL A 107 -14.54 10.86 -17.49
CA VAL A 107 -15.98 11.14 -17.45
C VAL A 107 -16.78 10.05 -18.16
N ASN A 108 -16.33 9.62 -19.35
CA ASN A 108 -17.01 8.59 -20.15
C ASN A 108 -16.94 7.19 -19.52
N SER A 109 -15.90 6.89 -18.73
CA SER A 109 -15.73 5.54 -18.18
C SER A 109 -16.56 5.27 -16.93
N LYS A 110 -16.79 6.27 -16.06
CA LYS A 110 -17.29 6.04 -14.69
C LYS A 110 -18.38 7.02 -14.22
N GLY A 111 -18.75 8.03 -15.02
CA GLY A 111 -19.81 8.99 -14.66
C GLY A 111 -19.56 9.72 -13.33
N LEU A 112 -20.61 10.16 -12.65
CA LEU A 112 -20.53 10.93 -11.38
C LEU A 112 -20.05 10.13 -10.15
N SER A 113 -20.15 8.79 -10.19
CA SER A 113 -19.61 7.92 -9.12
C SER A 113 -18.08 7.94 -9.06
N TYR A 114 -17.43 8.49 -10.10
CA TYR A 114 -15.98 8.62 -10.19
C TYR A 114 -15.34 9.49 -9.11
N PHE A 115 -16.03 10.55 -8.65
CA PHE A 115 -15.52 11.51 -7.65
C PHE A 115 -15.47 10.97 -6.22
N GLN A 116 -15.99 9.76 -5.96
CA GLN A 116 -15.98 9.18 -4.62
C GLN A 116 -14.58 8.67 -4.19
N SER A 117 -13.66 8.47 -5.15
CA SER A 117 -12.29 8.07 -4.87
C SER A 117 -11.38 9.29 -4.74
N PHE A 118 -10.65 9.40 -3.62
CA PHE A 118 -9.68 10.46 -3.38
C PHE A 118 -8.64 10.59 -4.50
N THR A 119 -8.14 9.47 -5.03
CA THR A 119 -7.16 9.46 -6.13
C THR A 119 -7.72 10.11 -7.40
N ASN A 120 -8.97 9.79 -7.74
CA ASN A 120 -9.62 10.31 -8.93
C ASN A 120 -9.91 11.81 -8.80
N PHE A 121 -10.31 12.25 -7.61
CA PHE A 121 -10.51 13.65 -7.31
C PHE A 121 -9.21 14.46 -7.48
N LEU A 122 -8.08 13.97 -6.95
CA LEU A 122 -6.78 14.63 -7.13
C LEU A 122 -6.36 14.69 -8.60
N GLU A 123 -6.60 13.63 -9.36
CA GLU A 123 -6.24 13.55 -10.78
C GLU A 123 -7.05 14.55 -11.64
N VAL A 124 -8.37 14.60 -11.45
CA VAL A 124 -9.24 15.58 -12.12
C VAL A 124 -8.89 17.00 -11.70
N SER A 125 -8.68 17.23 -10.40
CA SER A 125 -8.27 18.54 -9.88
C SER A 125 -6.96 18.99 -10.52
N LEU A 126 -5.98 18.10 -10.66
CA LEU A 126 -4.71 18.39 -11.34
C LEU A 126 -4.93 18.83 -12.79
N TYR A 127 -5.73 18.11 -13.57
CA TYR A 127 -5.98 18.50 -14.96
C TYR A 127 -6.70 19.85 -15.08
N ILE A 128 -7.68 20.12 -14.19
CA ILE A 128 -8.37 21.42 -14.15
C ILE A 128 -7.39 22.55 -13.79
N LEU A 129 -6.61 22.38 -12.73
CA LEU A 129 -5.65 23.40 -12.28
C LEU A 129 -4.53 23.62 -13.32
N ALA A 130 -4.09 22.57 -14.02
CA ALA A 130 -3.13 22.70 -15.12
C ALA A 130 -3.73 23.48 -16.31
N ILE A 131 -4.99 23.24 -16.66
CA ILE A 131 -5.69 24.03 -17.69
C ILE A 131 -5.80 25.49 -17.24
N LEU A 132 -6.19 25.77 -15.99
CA LEU A 132 -6.29 27.13 -15.46
C LEU A 132 -4.95 27.86 -15.46
N THR A 133 -3.87 27.16 -15.12
CA THR A 133 -2.50 27.70 -15.14
C THR A 133 -2.07 28.08 -16.56
N VAL A 134 -2.45 27.27 -17.55
CA VAL A 134 -2.04 27.45 -18.95
C VAL A 134 -3.01 28.36 -19.71
N TYR A 135 -4.25 28.52 -19.24
CA TYR A 135 -5.24 29.43 -19.80
C TYR A 135 -4.74 30.87 -19.66
N SER A 136 -4.39 31.49 -20.78
CA SER A 136 -4.06 32.91 -20.82
C SER A 136 -5.24 33.60 -21.47
N ASP A 137 -5.86 34.55 -20.77
CA ASP A 137 -6.86 35.40 -21.40
C ASP A 137 -6.16 36.25 -22.47
N THR A 138 -6.39 35.91 -23.73
CA THR A 138 -5.81 36.62 -24.88
C THR A 138 -6.43 38.01 -25.07
N ASN A 139 -7.44 38.36 -24.29
CA ASN A 139 -8.26 39.55 -24.54
C ASN A 139 -8.01 40.71 -23.57
N SER A 140 -7.32 40.49 -22.45
CA SER A 140 -7.15 41.52 -21.41
C SER A 140 -5.97 42.46 -21.65
N ALA A 141 -5.01 42.07 -22.49
CA ALA A 141 -3.89 42.89 -22.88
C ALA A 141 -3.55 42.55 -24.33
N GLY A 142 -3.59 43.55 -25.24
CA GLY A 142 -3.72 43.39 -26.70
C GLY A 142 -2.71 42.52 -27.49
N PRO A 143 -2.42 42.86 -28.76
CA PRO A 143 -1.78 41.94 -29.71
C PRO A 143 -0.31 41.57 -29.43
N ASN A 144 0.30 42.04 -28.32
CA ASN A 144 1.71 41.79 -27.96
C ASN A 144 1.90 41.12 -26.58
N TYR A 145 0.82 40.71 -25.90
CA TYR A 145 0.89 40.22 -24.50
C TYR A 145 0.80 38.68 -24.40
N TYR A 146 1.21 37.98 -25.46
CA TYR A 146 1.18 36.52 -25.51
C TYR A 146 2.29 35.91 -24.63
N GLY A 147 2.13 35.92 -23.30
CA GLY A 147 3.02 35.15 -22.43
C GLY A 147 3.11 35.55 -20.97
N VAL A 148 2.65 36.74 -20.58
CA VAL A 148 2.70 37.18 -19.17
C VAL A 148 1.58 36.50 -18.39
N ARG A 149 1.92 35.97 -17.22
CA ARG A 149 1.00 35.28 -16.31
C ARG A 149 0.56 36.21 -15.20
N GLU A 150 -0.63 35.98 -14.67
CA GLU A 150 -1.09 36.64 -13.45
C GLU A 150 -0.53 35.94 -12.20
N ASP A 151 -0.42 36.66 -11.09
CA ASP A 151 0.11 36.11 -9.83
C ASP A 151 -0.66 34.89 -9.35
N TRP A 152 -2.00 34.91 -9.47
CA TRP A 152 -2.85 33.78 -9.09
C TRP A 152 -2.60 32.54 -9.97
N GLN A 153 -2.29 32.73 -11.26
CA GLN A 153 -1.97 31.62 -12.18
C GLN A 153 -0.66 30.96 -11.78
N TRP A 154 0.32 31.76 -11.37
CA TRP A 154 1.61 31.26 -10.92
C TRP A 154 1.49 30.47 -9.61
N GLN A 155 0.71 30.97 -8.64
CA GLN A 155 0.43 30.29 -7.39
C GLN A 155 -0.27 28.94 -7.61
N ILE A 156 -1.32 28.91 -8.44
CA ILE A 156 -2.02 27.66 -8.79
C ILE A 156 -1.09 26.70 -9.56
N GLY A 157 -0.25 27.22 -10.46
CA GLY A 157 0.73 26.45 -11.20
C GLY A 157 1.73 25.76 -10.28
N ALA A 158 2.25 26.46 -9.27
CA ALA A 158 3.17 25.90 -8.28
C ALA A 158 2.52 24.76 -7.47
N VAL A 159 1.27 24.96 -7.01
CA VAL A 159 0.49 23.91 -6.31
C VAL A 159 0.24 22.72 -7.23
N SER A 160 -0.06 22.97 -8.50
CA SER A 160 -0.31 21.92 -9.50
C SER A 160 0.95 21.09 -9.80
N VAL A 161 2.12 21.72 -9.81
CA VAL A 161 3.41 21.01 -9.94
C VAL A 161 3.58 20.03 -8.80
N PHE A 162 3.40 20.47 -7.55
CA PHE A 162 3.45 19.57 -6.39
C PHE A 162 2.39 18.46 -6.48
N LEU A 163 1.15 18.81 -6.82
CA LEU A 163 0.05 17.85 -6.96
C LEU A 163 0.33 16.81 -8.05
N SER A 164 1.04 17.17 -9.12
CA SER A 164 1.44 16.23 -10.17
C SER A 164 2.36 15.13 -9.64
N TRP A 165 3.30 15.45 -8.76
CA TRP A 165 4.13 14.42 -8.12
C TRP A 165 3.33 13.55 -7.15
N MET A 166 2.36 14.12 -6.43
CA MET A 166 1.47 13.35 -5.55
C MET A 166 0.57 12.38 -6.31
N VAL A 167 0.03 12.80 -7.46
CA VAL A 167 -0.76 11.92 -8.33
C VAL A 167 0.12 10.83 -8.96
N LEU A 168 1.37 11.11 -9.31
CA LEU A 168 2.33 10.09 -9.76
C LEU A 168 2.54 8.97 -8.72
N ILE A 169 2.66 9.32 -7.43
CA ILE A 169 2.76 8.33 -6.35
C ILE A 169 1.52 7.42 -6.32
N MET A 170 0.34 7.98 -6.55
CA MET A 170 -0.91 7.20 -6.63
C MET A 170 -0.93 6.26 -7.85
N PHE A 171 -0.33 6.64 -8.97
CA PHE A 171 -0.12 5.74 -10.11
C PHE A 171 0.81 4.58 -9.74
N ILE A 172 1.92 4.86 -9.05
CA ILE A 172 2.90 3.86 -8.60
C ILE A 172 2.29 2.85 -7.62
N ARG A 173 1.28 3.25 -6.83
CA ARG A 173 0.51 2.35 -5.93
C ARG A 173 0.01 1.08 -6.64
N ASN A 174 -0.32 1.19 -7.91
CA ASN A 174 -0.86 0.08 -8.69
C ASN A 174 0.22 -0.85 -9.29
N LEU A 175 1.51 -0.51 -9.15
CA LEU A 175 2.61 -1.36 -9.60
C LEU A 175 2.81 -2.54 -8.65
N PRO A 176 3.06 -3.75 -9.17
CA PRO A 176 3.14 -4.97 -8.35
C PRO A 176 4.34 -4.98 -7.37
N THR A 177 5.42 -4.26 -7.68
CA THR A 177 6.65 -4.23 -6.85
C THR A 177 6.68 -3.01 -5.93
N PHE A 178 6.44 -1.82 -6.47
CA PHE A 178 6.53 -0.57 -5.71
C PHE A 178 5.24 -0.22 -4.95
N GLY A 179 4.09 -0.79 -5.36
CA GLY A 179 2.79 -0.43 -4.83
C GLY A 179 2.60 -0.72 -3.35
N ILE A 180 3.28 -1.75 -2.82
CA ILE A 180 3.22 -2.12 -1.40
C ILE A 180 3.81 -1.00 -0.53
N TYR A 181 4.90 -0.36 -0.95
CA TYR A 181 5.51 0.74 -0.20
C TYR A 181 4.60 1.97 -0.16
N VAL A 182 3.96 2.31 -1.28
CA VAL A 182 2.98 3.41 -1.33
C VAL A 182 1.76 3.09 -0.48
N LEU A 183 1.31 1.84 -0.46
CA LEU A 183 0.21 1.39 0.39
C LEU A 183 0.58 1.54 1.87
N MET A 184 1.74 1.03 2.29
CA MET A 184 2.23 1.18 3.67
C MET A 184 2.28 2.65 4.07
N PHE A 185 2.87 3.51 3.22
CA PHE A 185 2.92 4.95 3.48
C PHE A 185 1.54 5.57 3.64
N THR A 186 0.58 5.21 2.78
CA THR A 186 -0.78 5.79 2.83
C THR A 186 -1.52 5.35 4.09
N GLU A 187 -1.39 4.09 4.53
CA GLU A 187 -2.00 3.60 5.76
C GLU A 187 -1.40 4.31 6.99
N VAL A 188 -0.07 4.41 7.08
CA VAL A 188 0.62 5.15 8.15
C VAL A 188 0.21 6.61 8.17
N LEU A 189 0.10 7.25 7.00
CA LEU A 189 -0.35 8.65 6.89
C LEU A 189 -1.80 8.82 7.39
N GLN A 190 -2.70 7.87 7.10
CA GLN A 190 -4.07 7.92 7.59
C GLN A 190 -4.16 7.75 9.11
N THR A 191 -3.40 6.82 9.68
CA THR A 191 -3.32 6.66 11.14
C THR A 191 -2.73 7.90 11.78
N PHE A 192 -1.65 8.43 11.21
CA PHE A 192 -1.05 9.70 11.64
C PHE A 192 -2.08 10.83 11.64
N LEU A 193 -2.82 11.05 10.55
CA LEU A 193 -3.82 12.13 10.46
C LEU A 193 -4.96 11.97 11.47
N LYS A 194 -5.42 10.74 11.77
CA LYS A 194 -6.42 10.49 12.81
C LYS A 194 -5.90 10.89 14.19
N PHE A 195 -4.65 10.56 14.49
CA PHE A 195 -4.03 10.87 15.77
C PHE A 195 -3.55 12.33 15.86
N PHE A 196 -3.26 12.97 14.72
CA PHE A 196 -2.74 14.33 14.61
C PHE A 196 -3.65 15.38 15.25
N ILE A 197 -4.97 15.13 15.28
CA ILE A 197 -5.94 16.02 15.94
C ILE A 197 -5.58 16.25 17.42
N VAL A 198 -5.08 15.22 18.12
CA VAL A 198 -4.65 15.34 19.52
C VAL A 198 -3.42 16.24 19.62
N PHE A 199 -2.49 16.15 18.68
CA PHE A 199 -1.30 16.99 18.66
C PHE A 199 -1.58 18.44 18.37
N VAL A 200 -2.55 18.73 17.50
CA VAL A 200 -2.96 20.12 17.21
C VAL A 200 -3.35 20.85 18.51
N LEU A 201 -4.01 20.17 19.45
CA LEU A 201 -4.34 20.76 20.76
C LEU A 201 -3.09 21.14 21.56
N PHE A 202 -2.08 20.26 21.60
CA PHE A 202 -0.81 20.56 22.25
C PHE A 202 -0.04 21.67 21.51
N ILE A 203 0.02 21.63 20.18
CA ILE A 203 0.71 22.63 19.35
C ILE A 203 0.10 24.00 19.61
N LEU A 204 -1.23 24.14 19.57
CA LEU A 204 -1.91 25.40 19.82
C LEU A 204 -1.71 25.88 21.28
N GLY A 205 -1.80 24.97 22.25
CA GLY A 205 -1.59 25.31 23.67
C GLY A 205 -0.20 25.89 23.96
N PHE A 206 0.84 25.24 23.44
CA PHE A 206 2.21 25.74 23.56
C PHE A 206 2.47 26.97 22.70
N ALA A 207 1.97 27.01 21.45
CA ALA A 207 2.16 28.13 20.54
C ALA A 207 1.55 29.42 21.09
N PHE A 208 0.34 29.37 21.65
CA PHE A 208 -0.27 30.55 22.27
C PHE A 208 0.44 30.95 23.57
N SER A 209 0.92 29.99 24.36
CA SER A 209 1.71 30.29 25.55
C SER A 209 3.05 30.97 25.20
N PHE A 210 3.74 30.48 24.17
CA PHE A 210 4.97 31.12 23.66
C PHE A 210 4.70 32.46 22.99
N HIS A 211 3.60 32.61 22.26
CA HIS A 211 3.18 33.91 21.71
C HIS A 211 3.01 34.95 22.83
N CYS A 212 2.38 34.60 23.95
CA CYS A 212 2.23 35.51 25.08
C CYS A 212 3.54 35.82 25.82
N LEU A 213 4.45 34.83 25.95
CA LEU A 213 5.70 35.00 26.71
C LEU A 213 6.83 35.65 25.89
N LEU A 214 6.86 35.40 24.58
CA LEU A 214 7.97 35.72 23.67
C LEU A 214 7.53 36.67 22.53
N GLN A 215 6.47 37.46 22.72
CA GLN A 215 5.92 38.35 21.69
C GLN A 215 6.94 39.35 21.10
N ASN A 216 7.97 39.68 21.87
CA ASN A 216 9.06 40.56 21.44
C ASN A 216 9.94 39.91 20.36
N HIS A 217 9.99 38.59 20.28
CA HIS A 217 10.77 37.86 19.29
C HIS A 217 10.02 37.75 17.96
N HIS A 218 10.69 38.03 16.83
CA HIS A 218 10.07 38.06 15.49
C HIS A 218 9.29 36.77 15.16
N ALA A 219 9.84 35.60 15.50
CA ALA A 219 9.19 34.31 15.25
C ALA A 219 7.89 34.05 16.05
N PHE A 220 7.66 34.80 17.14
CA PHE A 220 6.50 34.63 18.02
C PHE A 220 5.59 35.86 18.05
N ARG A 221 5.93 36.93 17.31
CA ARG A 221 5.17 38.18 17.26
C ARG A 221 3.75 37.99 16.76
N GLU A 222 3.56 37.16 15.74
CA GLU A 222 2.24 36.85 15.19
C GLU A 222 1.81 35.45 15.61
N TRP A 223 0.53 35.27 15.94
CA TRP A 223 0.02 34.01 16.48
C TRP A 223 0.19 32.83 15.49
N TRP A 224 0.08 33.07 14.18
CA TRP A 224 0.29 32.03 13.17
C TRP A 224 1.78 31.69 12.97
N ASN A 225 2.67 32.68 13.07
CA ASN A 225 4.12 32.44 13.11
C ASN A 225 4.52 31.61 14.32
N ALA A 226 3.93 31.90 15.49
CA ALA A 226 4.14 31.11 16.70
C ALA A 226 3.70 29.65 16.53
N VAL A 227 2.58 29.40 15.84
CA VAL A 227 2.12 28.03 15.53
C VAL A 227 3.10 27.30 14.60
N ILE A 228 3.59 27.96 13.54
CA ILE A 228 4.58 27.38 12.62
C ILE A 228 5.89 27.11 13.37
N LYS A 229 6.39 28.09 14.13
CA LYS A 229 7.63 27.96 14.90
C LYS A 229 7.54 26.83 15.92
N THR A 230 6.43 26.73 16.65
CA THR A 230 6.18 25.64 17.62
C THR A 230 6.08 24.28 16.93
N SER A 231 5.51 24.22 15.72
CA SER A 231 5.45 22.98 14.91
C SER A 231 6.83 22.54 14.43
N LEU A 232 7.71 23.49 14.06
CA LEU A 232 9.11 23.19 13.72
C LEU A 232 9.90 22.72 14.94
N MET A 233 9.68 23.36 16.10
CA MET A 233 10.29 22.93 17.37
C MET A 233 9.88 21.51 17.77
N MET A 234 8.66 21.07 17.42
CA MET A 234 8.20 19.69 17.66
C MET A 234 9.07 18.65 16.91
N ILE A 235 9.52 18.96 15.69
CA ILE A 235 10.37 18.07 14.88
C ILE A 235 11.79 17.96 15.48
N GLY A 236 12.19 18.92 16.32
CA GLY A 236 13.48 18.97 16.99
C GLY A 236 14.31 20.22 16.67
N GLU A 237 13.79 21.14 15.84
CA GLU A 237 14.45 22.41 15.52
C GLU A 237 14.17 23.45 16.62
N PHE A 238 14.90 23.35 17.73
CA PHE A 238 14.66 24.22 18.89
C PHE A 238 15.22 25.64 18.73
N GLN A 239 16.40 25.78 18.10
CA GLN A 239 17.13 27.06 17.98
C GLN A 239 17.13 27.84 19.31
N PHE A 240 17.55 27.16 20.39
CA PHE A 240 17.47 27.71 21.75
C PHE A 240 18.26 29.01 21.89
N GLU A 241 19.44 29.09 21.28
CA GLU A 241 20.28 30.28 21.29
C GLU A 241 19.56 31.47 20.65
N ASP A 242 19.02 31.30 19.45
CA ASP A 242 18.30 32.38 18.75
C ASP A 242 17.06 32.85 19.51
N VAL A 243 16.34 31.95 20.17
CA VAL A 243 15.06 32.28 20.83
C VAL A 243 15.25 32.83 22.23
N PHE A 244 16.18 32.28 23.01
CA PHE A 244 16.32 32.59 24.44
C PHE A 244 17.60 33.33 24.81
N LEU A 245 18.64 33.26 23.98
CA LEU A 245 19.94 33.90 24.21
C LEU A 245 20.22 35.07 23.24
N SER A 246 19.33 35.34 22.27
CA SER A 246 19.50 36.47 21.36
C SER A 246 19.54 37.79 22.13
N GLU A 247 20.56 38.60 21.82
CA GLU A 247 20.75 39.93 22.41
C GLU A 247 19.53 40.81 22.12
N ALA A 248 19.25 41.70 23.08
CA ALA A 248 18.13 42.63 23.04
C ALA A 248 18.09 43.41 21.72
N GLU A 249 16.92 43.48 21.08
CA GLU A 249 16.73 44.27 19.87
C GLU A 249 16.86 45.75 20.26
N THR A 250 17.91 46.42 19.77
CA THR A 250 18.13 47.86 19.97
C THR A 250 17.26 48.62 19.00
N ILE A 251 16.18 49.21 19.51
CA ILE A 251 15.35 50.12 18.70
C ILE A 251 15.98 51.51 18.81
N GLU A 252 16.61 51.96 17.73
CA GLU A 252 17.03 53.35 17.57
C GLU A 252 15.79 54.21 17.26
N THR A 253 15.31 54.96 18.25
CA THR A 253 14.23 55.93 18.02
C THR A 253 14.83 57.25 17.51
N GLY A 254 14.36 57.72 16.35
CA GLY A 254 14.89 58.92 15.67
C GLY A 254 14.66 60.25 16.39
N ALA A 255 14.17 60.24 17.63
CA ALA A 255 14.06 61.41 18.49
C ALA A 255 14.99 61.25 19.69
N ALA A 256 16.16 61.89 19.59
CA ALA A 256 17.17 62.05 20.65
C ALA A 256 17.82 60.74 21.15
N ASN A 257 18.77 60.15 20.39
CA ASN A 257 19.82 59.20 20.84
C ASN A 257 19.45 58.30 22.04
N HIS A 258 18.24 57.75 22.07
CA HIS A 258 17.76 56.88 23.14
C HIS A 258 17.60 55.50 22.54
N THR A 259 18.62 54.67 22.77
CA THR A 259 18.60 53.25 22.42
C THR A 259 17.80 52.52 23.49
N ILE A 260 16.59 52.06 23.13
CA ILE A 260 15.82 51.17 24.00
C ILE A 260 16.26 49.75 23.63
N THR A 261 16.99 49.09 24.53
CA THR A 261 17.28 47.66 24.45
C THR A 261 16.05 46.91 24.93
N VAL A 262 15.29 46.30 24.02
CA VAL A 262 14.15 45.46 24.39
C VAL A 262 14.66 44.02 24.53
N SER A 263 14.67 43.51 25.77
CA SER A 263 14.96 42.09 26.00
C SER A 263 13.96 41.23 25.21
N THR A 264 14.50 40.26 24.47
CA THR A 264 13.72 39.30 23.68
C THR A 264 12.87 38.39 24.58
N VAL A 265 13.35 38.12 25.80
CA VAL A 265 12.66 37.37 26.84
C VAL A 265 12.48 38.22 28.09
N ASN A 266 11.24 38.55 28.45
CA ASN A 266 10.94 39.32 29.67
C ASN A 266 10.77 38.42 30.90
N TYR A 267 10.19 37.22 30.71
CA TYR A 267 9.84 36.29 31.79
C TYR A 267 10.70 35.02 31.72
N HIS A 268 12.00 35.13 32.04
CA HIS A 268 12.95 34.03 31.90
C HIS A 268 12.52 32.75 32.62
N ALA A 269 12.18 32.82 33.92
CA ALA A 269 11.86 31.62 34.71
C ALA A 269 10.69 30.82 34.12
N VAL A 270 9.56 31.48 33.83
CA VAL A 270 8.37 30.83 33.27
C VAL A 270 8.64 30.30 31.87
N SER A 271 9.37 31.06 31.05
CA SER A 271 9.67 30.67 29.66
C SER A 271 10.58 29.45 29.61
N TYR A 272 11.62 29.39 30.45
CA TYR A 272 12.51 28.21 30.53
C TYR A 272 11.79 26.97 31.07
N ILE A 273 10.96 27.12 32.12
CA ILE A 273 10.19 25.99 32.67
C ILE A 273 9.21 25.46 31.61
N LEU A 274 8.46 26.34 30.95
CA LEU A 274 7.53 25.95 29.90
C LEU A 274 8.25 25.29 28.72
N PHE A 275 9.44 25.79 28.35
CA PHE A 275 10.27 25.19 27.30
C PHE A 275 10.74 23.77 27.65
N VAL A 276 11.19 23.53 28.89
CA VAL A 276 11.57 22.18 29.33
C VAL A 276 10.38 21.22 29.30
N ILE A 277 9.21 21.66 29.79
CA ILE A 277 7.97 20.88 29.71
C ILE A 277 7.62 20.56 28.25
N PHE A 278 7.74 21.54 27.36
CA PHE A 278 7.53 21.37 25.93
C PHE A 278 8.46 20.31 25.34
N VAL A 279 9.77 20.36 25.60
CA VAL A 279 10.74 19.37 25.09
C VAL A 279 10.38 17.95 25.54
N VAL A 280 10.02 17.77 26.81
CA VAL A 280 9.64 16.45 27.33
C VAL A 280 8.37 15.94 26.64
N ILE A 281 7.33 16.77 26.55
CA ILE A 281 6.03 16.33 26.00
C ILE A 281 6.09 16.18 24.48
N MET A 282 6.52 17.20 23.76
CA MET A 282 6.44 17.24 22.31
C MET A 282 7.55 16.45 21.64
N SER A 283 8.79 16.59 22.10
CA SER A 283 9.94 16.02 21.40
C SER A 283 10.33 14.64 21.90
N ILE A 284 10.06 14.30 23.15
CA ILE A 284 10.35 12.96 23.68
C ILE A 284 9.10 12.09 23.64
N ILE A 285 8.02 12.48 24.32
CA ILE A 285 6.83 11.61 24.45
C ILE A 285 6.12 11.46 23.11
N ILE A 286 5.75 12.58 22.47
CA ILE A 286 4.94 12.54 21.24
C ILE A 286 5.73 11.96 20.06
N MET A 287 7.00 12.35 19.86
CA MET A 287 7.81 11.78 18.78
C MET A 287 8.01 10.27 18.92
N ASN A 288 8.26 9.77 20.14
CA ASN A 288 8.39 8.33 20.35
C ASN A 288 7.07 7.58 20.15
N LEU A 289 5.94 8.18 20.52
CA LEU A 289 4.61 7.63 20.28
C LEU A 289 4.30 7.57 18.77
N LEU A 290 4.67 8.60 18.01
CA LEU A 290 4.51 8.65 16.56
C LEU A 290 5.30 7.56 15.85
N VAL A 291 6.57 7.39 16.23
CA VAL A 291 7.41 6.31 15.69
C VAL A 291 6.85 4.95 16.08
N GLY A 292 6.38 4.78 17.32
CA GLY A 292 5.76 3.54 17.80
C GLY A 292 4.53 3.13 16.99
N LEU A 293 3.61 4.06 16.74
CA LEU A 293 2.40 3.81 15.93
C LEU A 293 2.76 3.48 14.47
N ALA A 294 3.70 4.22 13.88
CA ALA A 294 4.12 3.98 12.50
C ALA A 294 4.74 2.58 12.34
N VAL A 295 5.55 2.13 13.30
CA VAL A 295 6.18 0.80 13.27
C VAL A 295 5.13 -0.31 13.39
N ASP A 296 4.11 -0.13 14.22
CA ASP A 296 3.04 -1.12 14.38
C ASP A 296 2.18 -1.26 13.12
N ASP A 297 1.80 -0.13 12.51
CA ASP A 297 1.06 -0.10 11.25
C ASP A 297 1.83 -0.77 10.10
N ILE A 298 3.14 -0.48 10.00
CA ILE A 298 4.00 -1.10 8.97
C ILE A 298 4.03 -2.62 9.14
N LYS A 299 4.13 -3.14 10.37
CA LYS A 299 4.08 -4.58 10.63
C LYS A 299 2.74 -5.18 10.21
N GLY A 300 1.62 -4.56 10.60
CA GLY A 300 0.28 -5.04 10.25
C GLY A 300 0.02 -5.10 8.74
N VAL A 301 0.54 -4.12 7.98
CA VAL A 301 0.46 -4.12 6.51
C VAL A 301 1.40 -5.17 5.91
N GLN A 302 2.62 -5.35 6.44
CA GLN A 302 3.57 -6.35 5.96
C GLN A 302 3.06 -7.78 6.12
N GLU A 303 2.44 -8.11 7.26
CA GLU A 303 1.85 -9.43 7.51
C GLU A 303 0.73 -9.79 6.52
N ASN A 304 0.05 -8.78 5.96
CA ASN A 304 -1.03 -8.95 4.99
C ASN A 304 -0.65 -8.51 3.57
N ALA A 305 0.63 -8.21 3.31
CA ALA A 305 1.09 -7.56 2.09
C ALA A 305 0.74 -8.35 0.82
N GLU A 306 0.82 -9.68 0.87
CA GLU A 306 0.47 -10.52 -0.28
C GLU A 306 -1.00 -10.39 -0.68
N ILE A 307 -1.91 -10.33 0.30
CA ILE A 307 -3.35 -10.25 0.05
C ILE A 307 -3.72 -8.86 -0.43
N GLU A 308 -3.14 -7.83 0.19
CA GLU A 308 -3.33 -6.46 -0.29
C GLU A 308 -2.78 -6.30 -1.72
N ARG A 309 -1.64 -6.93 -2.05
CA ARG A 309 -1.12 -6.99 -3.43
C ARG A 309 -2.12 -7.64 -4.38
N LEU A 310 -2.67 -8.81 -4.03
CA LEU A 310 -3.66 -9.51 -4.85
C LEU A 310 -4.94 -8.70 -5.01
N LYS A 311 -5.42 -8.06 -3.93
CA LYS A 311 -6.59 -7.18 -3.95
C LYS A 311 -6.39 -5.97 -4.86
N MET A 312 -5.23 -5.33 -4.82
CA MET A 312 -4.88 -4.23 -5.73
C MET A 312 -4.88 -4.70 -7.19
N GLN A 313 -4.26 -5.84 -7.49
CA GLN A 313 -4.27 -6.42 -8.84
C GLN A 313 -5.68 -6.79 -9.33
N VAL A 314 -6.50 -7.37 -8.48
CA VAL A 314 -7.90 -7.70 -8.80
C VAL A 314 -8.69 -6.43 -9.10
N LYS A 315 -8.62 -5.43 -8.22
CA LYS A 315 -9.31 -4.14 -8.39
C LYS A 315 -8.92 -3.48 -9.70
N LEU A 316 -7.62 -3.41 -9.99
CA LEU A 316 -7.12 -2.86 -11.24
C LEU A 316 -7.61 -3.66 -12.46
N SER A 317 -7.57 -4.99 -12.40
CA SER A 317 -8.03 -5.83 -13.51
C SER A 317 -9.52 -5.64 -13.79
N LEU A 318 -10.33 -5.43 -12.74
CA LEU A 318 -11.76 -5.17 -12.85
C LEU A 318 -12.00 -3.76 -13.42
N ASP A 319 -11.31 -2.75 -12.92
CA ASP A 319 -11.40 -1.38 -13.43
C ASP A 319 -11.13 -1.32 -14.94
N VAL A 320 -10.05 -1.94 -15.40
CA VAL A 320 -9.73 -2.01 -16.83
C VAL A 320 -10.81 -2.81 -17.58
N GLN A 321 -11.33 -3.89 -17.01
CA GLN A 321 -12.38 -4.69 -17.65
C GLN A 321 -13.69 -3.92 -17.84
N TYR A 322 -14.02 -2.98 -16.94
CA TYR A 322 -15.20 -2.12 -17.05
C TYR A 322 -15.00 -0.99 -18.06
N THR A 323 -13.79 -0.45 -18.18
CA THR A 323 -13.47 0.61 -19.16
C THR A 323 -13.29 0.06 -20.59
N LEU A 324 -12.99 -1.22 -20.75
CA LEU A 324 -12.75 -1.82 -22.07
C LEU A 324 -14.02 -1.91 -22.93
N PRO A 325 -13.94 -1.51 -24.22
CA PRO A 325 -15.04 -1.70 -25.16
C PRO A 325 -15.46 -3.17 -25.27
N LEU A 326 -16.77 -3.39 -25.45
CA LEU A 326 -17.37 -4.73 -25.48
C LEU A 326 -16.75 -5.66 -26.54
N PHE A 327 -16.33 -5.11 -27.69
CA PHE A 327 -15.69 -5.90 -28.76
C PHE A 327 -14.32 -6.47 -28.34
N ILE A 328 -13.50 -5.68 -27.63
CA ILE A 328 -12.20 -6.15 -27.10
C ILE A 328 -12.44 -7.16 -25.99
N ARG A 329 -13.37 -6.85 -25.07
CA ARG A 329 -13.71 -7.73 -23.95
C ARG A 329 -14.15 -9.12 -24.44
N ARG A 330 -15.00 -9.20 -25.46
CA ARG A 330 -15.46 -10.48 -26.03
C ARG A 330 -14.32 -11.29 -26.66
N ARG A 331 -13.35 -10.63 -27.31
CA ARG A 331 -12.22 -11.30 -27.99
C ARG A 331 -11.18 -11.86 -27.02
N VAL A 332 -11.04 -11.27 -25.83
CA VAL A 332 -9.95 -11.59 -24.89
C VAL A 332 -10.38 -12.61 -23.81
N ILE A 333 -11.68 -12.85 -23.62
CA ILE A 333 -12.17 -13.86 -22.66
C ILE A 333 -11.85 -15.27 -23.16
N ARG A 334 -11.11 -16.05 -22.36
CA ARG A 334 -10.87 -17.48 -22.56
C ARG A 334 -11.44 -18.28 -21.39
N LYS A 335 -12.12 -19.40 -21.70
CA LYS A 335 -12.68 -20.31 -20.68
C LYS A 335 -11.64 -21.29 -20.12
N TYR A 336 -10.70 -21.74 -20.96
CA TYR A 336 -9.68 -22.71 -20.59
C TYR A 336 -8.30 -22.24 -21.06
N ARG A 337 -7.26 -22.67 -20.33
CA ARG A 337 -5.86 -22.41 -20.66
C ARG A 337 -5.02 -23.61 -20.26
N GLU A 338 -4.32 -24.18 -21.23
CA GLU A 338 -3.32 -25.21 -21.00
C GLU A 338 -1.99 -24.57 -20.59
N ILE A 339 -1.32 -25.15 -19.61
CA ILE A 339 -0.02 -24.70 -19.09
C ILE A 339 0.89 -25.92 -19.07
N TYR A 340 2.07 -25.79 -19.68
CA TYR A 340 3.09 -26.83 -19.71
C TYR A 340 4.24 -26.41 -18.77
N PRO A 341 4.35 -26.96 -17.54
CA PRO A 341 5.28 -26.48 -16.51
C PRO A 341 6.77 -26.69 -16.87
N ASN A 342 7.07 -27.66 -17.73
CA ASN A 342 8.44 -28.07 -18.07
C ASN A 342 8.92 -27.51 -19.42
N GLU A 343 8.20 -26.55 -20.00
CA GLU A 343 8.57 -25.98 -21.29
C GLU A 343 9.64 -24.89 -21.10
N HIS A 344 10.91 -25.26 -21.30
CA HIS A 344 12.03 -24.32 -21.23
C HIS A 344 12.08 -23.40 -22.46
N ARG A 345 11.44 -22.24 -22.35
CA ARG A 345 11.57 -21.20 -23.39
C ARG A 345 12.88 -20.45 -23.21
N LYS A 346 13.82 -20.58 -24.15
CA LYS A 346 15.02 -19.72 -24.23
C LYS A 346 14.55 -18.28 -24.40
N SER A 347 14.63 -17.51 -23.33
CA SER A 347 14.14 -16.13 -23.23
C SER A 347 15.24 -15.34 -22.54
N SER A 348 15.56 -14.14 -23.06
CA SER A 348 16.53 -13.28 -22.38
C SER A 348 16.06 -12.96 -20.95
N THR A 349 16.99 -12.66 -20.05
CA THR A 349 16.74 -12.23 -18.67
C THR A 349 15.75 -11.07 -18.59
N PHE A 350 15.77 -10.15 -19.57
CA PHE A 350 14.80 -9.05 -19.65
C PHE A 350 13.38 -9.54 -19.99
N ILE A 351 13.23 -10.50 -20.91
CA ILE A 351 11.93 -11.07 -21.28
C ILE A 351 11.40 -11.96 -20.13
N GLN A 352 12.29 -12.65 -19.41
CA GLN A 352 11.93 -13.37 -18.18
C GLN A 352 11.46 -12.41 -17.09
N TRP A 353 12.17 -11.30 -16.84
CA TRP A 353 11.75 -10.25 -15.92
C TRP A 353 10.44 -9.57 -16.36
N TRP A 354 10.30 -9.29 -17.67
CA TRP A 354 9.08 -8.75 -18.25
C TRP A 354 7.91 -9.71 -18.09
N HIS A 355 8.12 -11.03 -18.17
CA HIS A 355 7.10 -12.04 -17.94
C HIS A 355 7.05 -12.58 -16.50
N ALA A 356 7.86 -12.05 -15.58
CA ALA A 356 7.93 -12.46 -14.18
C ALA A 356 6.69 -11.95 -13.43
N VAL A 357 5.55 -12.56 -13.74
CA VAL A 357 4.37 -12.50 -12.90
C VAL A 357 4.14 -13.95 -12.50
N GLU A 358 4.50 -14.24 -11.25
CA GLU A 358 4.27 -15.48 -10.49
C GLU A 358 4.24 -16.72 -11.38
N ASN A 359 5.43 -17.25 -11.70
CA ASN A 359 5.52 -18.56 -12.33
C ASN A 359 4.91 -19.56 -11.35
N LEU A 360 3.73 -20.07 -11.71
CA LEU A 360 3.11 -21.19 -11.00
C LEU A 360 4.06 -22.38 -11.12
N ASN A 361 4.73 -22.71 -10.02
CA ASN A 361 5.60 -23.86 -9.97
C ASN A 361 4.77 -25.15 -10.05
N ALA A 362 5.32 -26.18 -10.69
CA ALA A 362 4.67 -27.49 -10.81
C ALA A 362 4.28 -28.05 -9.43
N SER A 363 5.08 -27.78 -8.40
CA SER A 363 4.80 -28.15 -7.00
C SER A 363 3.53 -27.50 -6.47
N THR A 364 3.35 -26.19 -6.66
CA THR A 364 2.17 -25.44 -6.20
C THR A 364 0.89 -25.88 -6.92
N ILE A 365 1.00 -26.26 -8.20
CA ILE A 365 -0.12 -26.82 -8.96
C ILE A 365 -0.45 -28.23 -8.46
N SER A 366 0.56 -29.06 -8.19
CA SER A 366 0.37 -30.41 -7.66
C SER A 366 -0.25 -30.44 -6.26
N GLU A 367 0.13 -29.47 -5.41
CA GLU A 367 -0.40 -29.29 -4.05
C GLU A 367 -1.86 -28.83 -4.06
N ALA A 368 -2.26 -28.01 -5.04
CA ALA A 368 -3.66 -27.60 -5.17
C ALA A 368 -4.56 -28.64 -5.85
N LEU A 369 -3.99 -29.47 -6.74
CA LEU A 369 -4.70 -30.60 -7.36
C LEU A 369 -4.86 -31.77 -6.37
N ASN A 370 -3.88 -31.97 -5.50
CA ASN A 370 -3.91 -32.93 -4.41
C ASN A 370 -3.87 -32.17 -3.07
N PRO A 371 -4.96 -31.48 -2.67
CA PRO A 371 -4.99 -30.83 -1.37
C PRO A 371 -4.63 -31.87 -0.31
N GLU A 372 -3.75 -31.53 0.63
CA GLU A 372 -3.53 -32.37 1.80
C GLU A 372 -4.91 -32.67 2.40
N LYS A 373 -5.31 -33.95 2.30
CA LYS A 373 -6.53 -34.45 2.95
C LYS A 373 -6.52 -33.95 4.39
N ASN A 374 -7.56 -33.21 4.77
CA ASN A 374 -7.75 -32.75 6.14
C ASN A 374 -7.44 -33.91 7.09
N GLU A 375 -6.89 -33.65 8.27
CA GLU A 375 -6.64 -34.73 9.25
C GLU A 375 -7.88 -35.61 9.47
N HIS A 376 -9.07 -35.02 9.32
CA HIS A 376 -10.36 -35.71 9.30
C HIS A 376 -10.47 -36.77 8.19
N ASP A 377 -10.13 -36.46 6.93
CA ASP A 377 -10.17 -37.41 5.81
C ASP A 377 -9.09 -38.51 5.94
N LYS A 378 -7.94 -38.17 6.56
CA LYS A 378 -6.92 -39.18 6.93
C LYS A 378 -7.42 -40.07 8.07
N MET A 379 -8.13 -39.51 9.05
CA MET A 379 -8.76 -40.27 10.12
C MET A 379 -9.89 -41.15 9.58
N GLU A 380 -10.75 -40.66 8.70
CA GLU A 380 -11.85 -41.41 8.09
C GLU A 380 -11.33 -42.63 7.33
N LYS A 381 -10.29 -42.48 6.52
CA LYS A 381 -9.63 -43.61 5.86
C LYS A 381 -8.94 -44.58 6.83
N ARG A 382 -8.40 -44.08 7.95
CA ARG A 382 -7.84 -44.94 9.00
C ARG A 382 -8.94 -45.71 9.72
N VAL A 383 -10.10 -45.10 9.94
CA VAL A 383 -11.30 -45.72 10.53
C VAL A 383 -11.84 -46.80 9.59
N GLU A 384 -12.01 -46.50 8.29
CA GLU A 384 -12.40 -47.51 7.29
C GLU A 384 -11.40 -48.70 7.23
N SER A 385 -10.10 -48.41 7.29
CA SER A 385 -9.07 -49.46 7.35
C SER A 385 -9.11 -50.26 8.65
N LEU A 386 -9.51 -49.66 9.77
CA LEU A 386 -9.64 -50.33 11.06
C LEU A 386 -10.88 -51.22 11.07
N ASP A 387 -12.01 -50.74 10.54
CA ASP A 387 -13.25 -51.52 10.41
C ASP A 387 -13.02 -52.77 9.55
N GLY A 388 -12.36 -52.63 8.39
CA GLY A 388 -12.04 -53.80 7.56
C GLY A 388 -11.12 -54.81 8.24
N LYS A 389 -10.19 -54.35 9.11
CA LYS A 389 -9.35 -55.25 9.91
C LYS A 389 -10.14 -55.92 11.04
N VAL A 390 -11.07 -55.21 11.67
CA VAL A 390 -11.94 -55.74 12.72
C VAL A 390 -12.85 -56.82 12.16
N GLU A 391 -13.37 -56.62 10.94
CA GLU A 391 -14.23 -57.60 10.26
C GLU A 391 -13.46 -58.88 9.90
N CYS A 392 -12.24 -58.76 9.38
CA CYS A 392 -11.36 -59.90 9.15
C CYS A 392 -10.99 -60.64 10.45
N LEU A 393 -10.77 -59.89 11.54
CA LEU A 393 -10.48 -60.48 12.85
C LEU A 393 -11.69 -61.23 13.42
N LYS A 394 -12.90 -60.73 13.16
CA LYS A 394 -14.15 -61.39 13.55
C LYS A 394 -14.34 -62.71 12.80
N GLU A 395 -14.12 -62.73 11.48
CA GLU A 395 -14.14 -63.97 10.69
C GLU A 395 -13.11 -64.99 11.19
N TYR A 396 -11.90 -64.51 11.54
CA TYR A 396 -10.87 -65.37 12.11
C TYR A 396 -11.28 -65.97 13.47
N VAL A 397 -11.87 -65.16 14.36
CA VAL A 397 -12.37 -65.64 15.66
C VAL A 397 -13.50 -66.66 15.49
N GLU A 398 -14.40 -66.47 14.53
CA GLU A 398 -15.43 -67.46 14.22
C GLU A 398 -14.82 -68.78 13.73
N SER A 399 -13.82 -68.71 12.85
CA SER A 399 -13.13 -69.92 12.38
C SER A 399 -12.40 -70.67 13.52
N LEU A 400 -11.81 -69.95 14.49
CA LEU A 400 -11.19 -70.56 15.67
C LEU A 400 -12.23 -71.22 16.56
N LYS A 401 -13.40 -70.60 16.72
CA LYS A 401 -14.51 -71.17 17.49
C LYS A 401 -14.99 -72.49 16.89
N GLU A 402 -15.10 -72.56 15.55
CA GLU A 402 -15.41 -73.81 14.86
C GLU A 402 -14.31 -74.87 15.07
N GLN A 403 -13.04 -74.49 14.94
CA GLN A 403 -11.93 -75.41 15.21
C GLN A 403 -11.96 -75.96 16.63
N ILE A 404 -12.19 -75.13 17.65
CA ILE A 404 -12.31 -75.57 19.04
C ILE A 404 -13.46 -76.57 19.22
N VAL A 405 -14.63 -76.32 18.62
CA VAL A 405 -15.76 -77.26 18.68
C VAL A 405 -15.43 -78.59 18.01
N THR A 406 -14.74 -78.58 16.87
CA THR A 406 -14.29 -79.84 16.24
C THR A 406 -13.27 -80.60 17.08
N LEU A 407 -12.39 -79.87 17.80
CA LEU A 407 -11.38 -80.44 18.68
C LEU A 407 -12.02 -81.04 19.94
N ASP A 408 -13.02 -80.37 20.53
CA ASP A 408 -13.79 -80.89 21.67
C ASP A 408 -14.54 -82.17 21.29
N ASN A 409 -15.17 -82.20 20.11
CA ASN A 409 -15.83 -83.40 19.61
C ASN A 409 -14.86 -84.57 19.37
N ARG A 410 -13.65 -84.29 18.87
CA ARG A 410 -12.59 -85.31 18.74
C ARG A 410 -12.09 -85.79 20.10
N SER A 411 -11.94 -84.88 21.08
CA SER A 411 -11.55 -85.23 22.45
C SER A 411 -12.56 -86.16 23.10
N ARG A 412 -13.86 -85.84 23.02
CA ARG A 412 -14.94 -86.71 23.52
C ARG A 412 -14.99 -88.06 22.81
N SER A 413 -14.71 -88.09 21.51
CA SER A 413 -14.60 -89.35 20.78
C SER A 413 -13.41 -90.19 21.26
N MET A 414 -12.26 -89.57 21.54
CA MET A 414 -11.10 -90.27 22.12
C MET A 414 -11.41 -90.77 23.53
N GLU A 415 -12.05 -89.98 24.39
CA GLU A 415 -12.48 -90.41 25.72
C GLU A 415 -13.44 -91.60 25.63
N GLY A 416 -14.37 -91.59 24.68
CA GLY A 416 -15.26 -92.72 24.42
C GLY A 416 -14.51 -94.00 23.99
N VAL A 417 -13.51 -93.87 23.11
CA VAL A 417 -12.64 -94.99 22.71
C VAL A 417 -11.78 -95.47 23.89
N MET A 418 -11.24 -94.56 24.70
CA MET A 418 -10.43 -94.89 25.87
C MET A 418 -11.26 -95.59 26.95
N SER A 419 -12.52 -95.17 27.15
CA SER A 419 -13.50 -95.85 28.02
C SER A 419 -13.87 -97.24 27.50
N ALA A 420 -14.05 -97.40 26.19
CA ALA A 420 -14.30 -98.71 25.56
C ALA A 420 -13.08 -99.64 25.66
N ILE A 421 -11.86 -99.11 25.55
CA ILE A 421 -10.63 -99.89 25.77
C ILE A 421 -10.47 -100.24 27.24
N ALA A 422 -10.74 -99.31 28.17
CA ALA A 422 -10.70 -99.57 29.60
C ALA A 422 -11.72 -100.64 30.02
N SER A 423 -12.92 -100.66 29.43
CA SER A 423 -13.90 -101.73 29.68
C SER A 423 -13.53 -103.06 29.02
N HIS A 424 -12.83 -103.04 27.88
CA HIS A 424 -12.33 -104.25 27.21
C HIS A 424 -11.12 -104.88 27.94
N PHE A 425 -10.35 -104.10 28.70
CA PHE A 425 -9.26 -104.63 29.56
C PHE A 425 -9.72 -105.02 30.96
N ASN A 426 -10.94 -104.67 31.38
CA ASN A 426 -11.46 -105.00 32.71
C ASN A 426 -12.29 -106.30 32.76
N ILE A 427 -11.90 -107.31 31.98
CA ILE A 427 -12.40 -108.68 32.13
C ILE A 427 -11.20 -109.63 32.24
N GLY A 428 -10.80 -109.91 33.49
CA GLY A 428 -9.79 -110.91 33.81
C GLY A 428 -9.11 -110.69 35.16
N GLY A 429 -9.86 -110.66 36.25
CA GLY A 429 -9.25 -110.56 37.59
C GLY A 429 -10.26 -110.65 38.73
N GLY A 430 -10.98 -111.78 38.82
CA GLY A 430 -11.72 -112.13 40.03
C GLY A 430 -10.93 -113.13 40.88
N GLN A 431 -10.58 -112.68 42.10
CA GLN A 431 -10.49 -113.43 43.36
C GLN A 431 -9.17 -114.11 43.80
N GLY A 432 -8.70 -113.71 44.98
CA GLY A 432 -7.65 -114.36 45.78
C GLY A 432 -7.29 -113.51 47.00
N ASP A 433 -7.57 -114.06 48.19
CA ASP A 433 -7.63 -113.46 49.53
C ASP A 433 -6.32 -112.94 50.16
N ASP A 434 -6.54 -112.06 51.13
CA ASP A 434 -5.93 -111.92 52.46
C ASP A 434 -4.45 -111.52 52.70
N ASP A 435 -4.37 -110.62 53.69
CA ASP A 435 -3.39 -110.48 54.77
C ASP A 435 -2.18 -109.51 54.68
N ASP A 436 -2.25 -108.55 55.62
CA ASP A 436 -1.24 -108.16 56.61
C ASP A 436 -0.29 -106.95 56.38
N LYS A 437 -0.41 -105.99 57.34
CA LYS A 437 0.56 -105.01 57.87
C LYS A 437 0.90 -103.81 56.96
N MET A 438 0.77 -102.54 57.35
CA MET A 438 0.81 -101.88 58.66
C MET A 438 0.19 -100.48 58.54
#